data_AF-A0A5D5AHA1-F1
#
_entry.id   AF-A0A5D5AHA1-F1
#
_cell.length_a   1.000
_cell.length_b   1.000
_cell.length_c   1.000
_cell.angle_alpha   90.00
_cell.angle_beta   90.00
_cell.angle_gamma   90.00
#
_symmetry.space_group_name_H-M   'P 1'
#
loop_
_entity.id
_entity.type
_entity.pdbx_description
1 polymer ?
#
loop_
_entity_poly.entity_id
_entity_poly.type
_entity_poly.pdbx_seq_one_letter_code
_entity_poly.pdbx_strand_id
1 'polypeptide(L)'
;MDGRYVFKARVRLEAPQDGISLEPDTAETTVTLVHEAAQPGTEGWLFFRDTLWRGEVGDDAYARELVEEWLEVPVEEVSFRELQADEAYVAALKDAIADDLEAFNAETVSEVLSKYLGSSIRVVDGGE
;
A
#
# COMPACT_ATOMS: atom_id res chain seq x y z
N MET A 1 11.43 -11.65 -8.33
CA MET A 1 10.14 -11.75 -7.65
C MET A 1 9.95 -10.41 -6.98
N ASP A 2 8.91 -9.74 -7.43
CA ASP A 2 8.75 -8.30 -7.36
C ASP A 2 7.28 -8.06 -7.06
N GLY A 3 7.05 -7.30 -5.99
CA GLY A 3 5.73 -6.86 -5.55
C GLY A 3 5.77 -5.37 -5.30
N ARG A 4 4.69 -4.67 -5.61
CA ARG A 4 4.57 -3.23 -5.45
C ARG A 4 3.17 -2.87 -5.00
N TYR A 5 3.05 -2.19 -3.87
CA TYR A 5 1.80 -1.62 -3.41
C TYR A 5 1.55 -0.29 -4.12
N VAL A 6 0.38 -0.17 -4.74
CA VAL A 6 -0.07 1.05 -5.40
C VAL A 6 -1.05 1.77 -4.49
N PHE A 7 -0.69 2.97 -4.08
CA PHE A 7 -1.54 3.87 -3.32
C PHE A 7 -1.90 5.09 -4.15
N LYS A 8 -3.06 5.66 -3.86
CA LYS A 8 -3.50 6.95 -4.38
C LYS A 8 -3.63 7.88 -3.20
N ALA A 9 -2.94 9.01 -3.23
CA ALA A 9 -3.01 10.01 -2.17
C ALA A 9 -3.44 11.36 -2.73
N ARG A 10 -4.25 12.07 -1.96
CA ARG A 10 -4.58 13.47 -2.20
C ARG A 10 -3.68 14.31 -1.30
N VAL A 11 -2.75 15.03 -1.91
CA VAL A 11 -1.78 15.87 -1.19
C VAL A 11 -2.18 17.33 -1.31
N ARG A 12 -1.93 18.09 -0.24
CA ARG A 12 -2.03 19.55 -0.26
C ARG A 12 -0.64 20.12 -0.53
N LEU A 13 -0.55 20.98 -1.53
CA LEU A 13 0.64 21.79 -1.79
C LEU A 13 0.52 23.06 -0.97
N GLU A 14 1.48 23.27 -0.09
CA GLU A 14 1.67 24.50 0.67
C GLU A 14 3.06 25.08 0.37
N ALA A 15 3.22 26.39 0.50
CA ALA A 15 4.50 27.04 0.28
C ALA A 15 5.45 26.68 1.44
N PRO A 16 6.52 25.91 1.20
CA PRO A 16 7.36 25.39 2.30
C PRO A 16 8.28 26.46 2.90
N GLN A 17 8.37 27.64 2.28
CA GLN A 17 9.28 28.72 2.66
C GLN A 17 8.53 29.99 3.03
N ASP A 18 8.88 30.54 4.18
CA ASP A 18 8.42 31.84 4.63
C ASP A 18 8.77 32.93 3.60
N GLY A 19 7.78 33.74 3.22
CA GLY A 19 7.92 34.76 2.18
C GLY A 19 7.58 34.31 0.75
N ILE A 20 7.23 33.04 0.54
CA ILE A 20 6.63 32.55 -0.71
C ILE A 20 5.12 32.37 -0.50
N SER A 21 4.31 32.92 -1.40
CA SER A 21 2.86 32.73 -1.39
C SER A 21 2.44 31.95 -2.62
N LEU A 22 1.55 30.97 -2.40
CA LEU A 22 0.88 30.24 -3.46
C LEU A 22 -0.40 31.02 -3.85
N GLU A 23 -0.73 31.11 -5.14
CA GLU A 23 -2.04 31.57 -5.60
C GLU A 23 -2.66 30.50 -6.49
N PRO A 24 -3.76 29.84 -6.06
CA PRO A 24 -4.44 29.97 -4.75
C PRO A 24 -3.56 29.55 -3.56
N ASP A 25 -3.91 29.98 -2.35
CA ASP A 25 -3.17 29.73 -1.09
C ASP A 25 -2.87 28.24 -0.83
N THR A 26 -3.73 27.37 -1.34
CA THR A 26 -3.59 25.92 -1.29
C THR A 26 -3.97 25.31 -2.63
N ALA A 27 -3.21 24.32 -3.06
CA ALA A 27 -3.55 23.53 -4.25
C ALA A 27 -3.60 22.04 -3.88
N GLU A 28 -4.68 21.37 -4.24
CA GLU A 28 -4.84 19.95 -4.00
C GLU A 28 -4.50 19.18 -5.27
N THR A 29 -3.65 18.16 -5.14
CA THR A 29 -3.33 17.27 -6.26
C THR A 29 -3.40 15.82 -5.84
N THR A 30 -3.69 14.96 -6.80
CA THR A 30 -3.72 13.52 -6.58
C THR A 30 -2.46 12.91 -7.16
N VAL A 31 -1.72 12.16 -6.34
CA VAL A 31 -0.53 11.42 -6.74
C VAL A 31 -0.77 9.93 -6.60
N THR A 32 -0.09 9.15 -7.45
CA THR A 32 -0.06 7.68 -7.35
C THR A 32 1.32 7.29 -6.83
N LEU A 33 1.35 6.61 -5.69
CA LEU A 33 2.57 6.12 -5.08
C LEU A 33 2.73 4.63 -5.38
N VAL A 34 3.96 4.24 -5.63
CA VAL A 34 4.35 2.85 -5.84
C VAL A 34 5.41 2.53 -4.79
N HIS A 35 5.03 1.71 -3.81
CA HIS A 35 5.91 1.28 -2.74
C HIS A 35 6.35 -0.16 -2.99
N GLU A 36 7.64 -0.43 -2.96
CA GLU A 36 8.18 -1.79 -3.15
C GLU A 36 7.78 -2.69 -1.98
N ALA A 37 7.15 -3.82 -2.30
CA ALA A 37 6.73 -4.78 -1.31
C ALA A 37 7.92 -5.65 -0.89
N ALA A 38 8.12 -5.78 0.42
CA ALA A 38 9.10 -6.71 0.98
C ALA A 38 8.79 -8.16 0.56
N GLN A 39 9.84 -8.97 0.43
CA GLN A 39 9.70 -10.35 -0.02
C GLN A 39 8.89 -11.16 1.01
N PRO A 40 7.89 -11.95 0.60
CA PRO A 40 7.18 -12.89 1.48
C PRO A 40 8.13 -13.72 2.35
N GLY A 41 7.87 -13.77 3.65
CA GLY A 41 8.70 -14.48 4.63
C GLY A 41 9.93 -13.71 5.13
N THR A 42 10.20 -12.51 4.61
CA THR A 42 11.28 -11.62 5.11
C THR A 42 10.75 -10.51 6.00
N GLU A 43 11.60 -9.90 6.83
CA GLU A 43 11.18 -8.78 7.69
C GLU A 43 10.41 -7.69 6.91
N GLY A 44 9.23 -7.30 7.42
CA GLY A 44 8.37 -6.29 6.79
C GLY A 44 7.32 -6.81 5.79
N TRP A 45 7.33 -8.09 5.40
CA TRP A 45 6.38 -8.65 4.42
C TRP A 45 4.89 -8.63 4.86
N LEU A 46 4.66 -8.50 6.17
CA LEU A 46 3.33 -8.41 6.79
C LEU A 46 2.69 -7.02 6.67
N PHE A 47 3.31 -6.11 5.92
CA PHE A 47 2.81 -4.75 5.70
C PHE A 47 1.32 -4.71 5.30
N PHE A 48 0.88 -5.59 4.38
CA PHE A 48 -0.53 -5.66 3.98
C PHE A 48 -1.47 -6.06 5.13
N ARG A 49 -1.02 -6.89 6.06
CA ARG A 49 -1.81 -7.35 7.21
C ARG A 49 -2.00 -6.22 8.22
N ASP A 50 -0.97 -5.42 8.42
CA ASP A 50 -0.96 -4.30 9.39
C ASP A 50 -1.67 -3.06 8.83
N THR A 51 -1.59 -2.85 7.51
CA THR A 51 -2.03 -1.58 6.88
C THR A 51 -3.37 -1.70 6.16
N LEU A 52 -3.74 -2.89 5.66
CA LEU A 52 -4.90 -3.06 4.78
C LEU A 52 -6.00 -3.90 5.41
N TRP A 53 -7.25 -3.60 5.06
CA TRP A 53 -8.40 -4.39 5.43
C TRP A 53 -9.42 -4.38 4.30
N ARG A 54 -9.82 -5.57 3.82
CA ARG A 54 -10.78 -5.76 2.71
C ARG A 54 -10.43 -5.01 1.41
N GLY A 55 -9.14 -4.79 1.14
CA GLY A 55 -8.70 -4.04 -0.03
C GLY A 55 -8.79 -2.52 0.12
N GLU A 56 -8.94 -2.03 1.35
CA GLU A 56 -8.92 -0.62 1.73
C GLU A 56 -7.83 -0.40 2.80
N VAL A 57 -7.51 0.85 3.08
CA VAL A 57 -6.64 1.19 4.20
C VAL A 57 -7.41 0.91 5.50
N GLY A 58 -6.80 0.15 6.42
CA GLY A 58 -7.44 -0.20 7.69
C GLY A 58 -7.51 0.98 8.67
N ASP A 59 -6.45 1.79 8.71
CA ASP A 59 -6.38 3.00 9.52
C ASP A 59 -5.93 4.19 8.64
N ASP A 60 -6.88 5.09 8.38
CA ASP A 60 -6.69 6.22 7.49
C ASP A 60 -5.73 7.28 8.07
N ALA A 61 -5.69 7.44 9.41
CA ALA A 61 -4.74 8.36 10.04
C ALA A 61 -3.31 7.84 9.89
N TYR A 62 -3.08 6.56 10.20
CA TYR A 62 -1.78 5.91 10.03
C TYR A 62 -1.31 5.96 8.57
N ALA A 63 -2.19 5.72 7.60
CA ALA A 63 -1.79 5.78 6.19
C ALA A 63 -1.45 7.19 5.73
N ARG A 64 -2.14 8.22 6.23
CA ARG A 64 -1.75 9.61 5.97
C ARG A 64 -0.35 9.88 6.52
N GLU A 65 -0.11 9.58 7.81
CA GLU A 65 1.20 9.77 8.43
C GLU A 65 2.32 9.05 7.66
N LEU A 66 2.05 7.81 7.22
CA LEU A 66 2.98 7.03 6.43
C LEU A 66 3.30 7.67 5.07
N VAL A 67 2.28 8.18 4.36
CA VAL A 67 2.48 8.83 3.06
C VAL A 67 3.10 10.23 3.21
N GLU A 68 2.76 10.95 4.27
CA GLU A 68 3.38 12.24 4.63
C GLU A 68 4.87 12.06 4.90
N GLU A 69 5.27 10.97 5.57
CA GLU A 69 6.69 10.61 5.76
C GLU A 69 7.39 10.35 4.41
N TRP A 70 6.72 9.65 3.49
CA TRP A 70 7.32 9.31 2.19
C TRP A 70 7.45 10.50 1.23
N LEU A 71 6.50 11.43 1.26
CA LEU A 71 6.42 12.54 0.32
C LEU A 71 6.89 13.88 0.90
N GLU A 72 7.05 13.97 2.22
CA GLU A 72 7.40 15.20 2.95
C GLU A 72 6.42 16.37 2.67
N VAL A 73 5.15 16.05 2.38
CA VAL A 73 4.07 17.01 2.11
C VAL A 73 2.80 16.56 2.83
N PRO A 74 1.90 17.50 3.21
CA PRO A 74 0.67 17.14 3.90
C PRO A 74 -0.30 16.35 3.02
N VAL A 75 -0.92 15.34 3.62
CA VAL A 75 -1.82 14.39 2.93
C VAL A 75 -3.23 14.49 3.51
N GLU A 76 -4.21 14.75 2.64
CA GLU A 76 -5.61 14.85 3.04
C GLU A 76 -6.32 13.49 3.04
N GLU A 77 -5.96 12.59 2.12
CA GLU A 77 -6.60 11.28 1.95
C GLU A 77 -5.62 10.28 1.33
N VAL A 78 -5.65 9.03 1.79
CA VAL A 78 -4.89 7.92 1.21
C VAL A 78 -5.84 6.75 0.93
N SER A 79 -5.69 6.16 -0.25
CA SER A 79 -6.46 4.98 -0.64
C SER A 79 -5.55 3.95 -1.28
N PHE A 80 -5.66 2.71 -0.83
CA PHE A 80 -5.05 1.58 -1.49
C PHE A 80 -5.75 1.31 -2.83
N ARG A 81 -4.98 0.98 -3.87
CA ARG A 81 -5.51 0.68 -5.21
C ARG A 81 -5.36 -0.78 -5.54
N GLU A 82 -4.12 -1.25 -5.57
CA GLU A 82 -3.79 -2.63 -5.94
C GLU A 82 -2.38 -3.00 -5.52
N LEU A 83 -2.16 -4.30 -5.29
CA LEU A 83 -0.84 -4.91 -5.21
C LEU A 83 -0.50 -5.43 -6.60
N GLN A 84 0.51 -4.84 -7.23
CA GLN A 84 1.08 -5.32 -8.49
C GLN A 84 2.22 -6.26 -8.20
N ALA A 85 2.11 -7.51 -8.62
CA ALA A 85 3.13 -8.52 -8.33
C ALA A 85 3.26 -9.52 -9.47
N ASP A 86 4.45 -10.10 -9.64
CA ASP A 86 4.62 -11.22 -10.57
C ASP A 86 4.08 -12.54 -9.99
N GLU A 87 3.93 -13.55 -10.85
CA GLU A 87 3.43 -14.87 -10.45
C GLU A 87 4.29 -15.53 -9.36
N ALA A 88 5.61 -15.34 -9.38
CA ALA A 88 6.50 -15.91 -8.38
C ALA A 88 6.34 -15.22 -7.03
N TYR A 89 6.14 -13.90 -7.00
CA TYR A 89 5.80 -13.17 -5.78
C TYR A 89 4.46 -13.63 -5.21
N VAL A 90 3.42 -13.75 -6.04
CA VAL A 90 2.09 -14.20 -5.58
C VAL A 90 2.14 -15.65 -5.08
N ALA A 91 2.92 -16.52 -5.72
CA ALA A 91 3.13 -17.88 -5.25
C ALA A 91 3.86 -17.90 -3.88
N ALA A 92 4.94 -17.15 -3.74
CA ALA A 92 5.68 -17.03 -2.49
C ALA A 92 4.83 -16.41 -1.36
N LEU A 93 3.99 -15.42 -1.67
CA LEU A 93 3.05 -14.83 -0.72
C LEU A 93 2.07 -15.88 -0.20
N LYS A 94 1.52 -16.70 -1.10
CA LYS A 94 0.59 -17.76 -0.72
C LYS A 94 1.26 -18.82 0.15
N ASP A 95 2.50 -19.19 -0.18
CA ASP A 95 3.28 -20.16 0.58
C ASP A 95 3.61 -19.65 1.99
N ALA A 96 4.11 -18.41 2.10
CA ALA A 96 4.40 -17.79 3.40
C ALA A 96 3.15 -17.62 4.28
N ILE A 97 1.98 -17.34 3.69
CA ILE A 97 0.71 -17.31 4.43
C ILE A 97 0.28 -18.72 4.86
N ALA A 98 0.49 -19.72 4.01
CA ALA A 98 0.13 -21.11 4.31
C ALA A 98 0.96 -21.69 5.47
N ASP A 99 2.20 -21.22 5.63
CA ASP A 99 3.09 -21.61 6.73
C ASP A 99 2.53 -21.20 8.11
N ASP A 100 1.85 -20.04 8.20
CA ASP A 100 1.31 -19.51 9.45
C ASP A 100 -0.11 -18.92 9.27
N LEU A 101 -1.08 -19.79 8.97
CA LEU A 101 -2.49 -19.38 8.83
C LEU A 101 -3.12 -18.92 10.14
N GLU A 102 -2.64 -19.44 11.27
CA GLU A 102 -3.13 -19.09 12.61
C GLU A 102 -2.90 -17.61 12.92
N ALA A 103 -1.77 -17.01 12.53
CA ALA A 103 -1.52 -15.57 12.71
C ALA A 103 -2.56 -14.69 11.99
N PHE A 104 -3.20 -15.19 10.94
CA PHE A 104 -4.21 -14.44 10.18
C PHE A 104 -5.64 -14.72 10.63
N ASN A 105 -5.84 -15.64 11.60
CA ASN A 105 -7.15 -16.13 12.01
C ASN A 105 -8.00 -16.51 10.78
N ALA A 106 -7.44 -17.39 9.94
CA ALA A 106 -8.05 -17.83 8.70
C ALA A 106 -7.82 -19.32 8.46
N GLU A 107 -8.74 -19.96 7.73
CA GLU A 107 -8.65 -21.39 7.41
C GLU A 107 -7.98 -21.65 6.06
N THR A 108 -7.92 -20.64 5.19
CA THR A 108 -7.31 -20.74 3.85
C THR A 108 -6.56 -19.49 3.45
N VAL A 109 -5.54 -19.66 2.62
CA VAL A 109 -4.77 -18.54 2.04
C VAL A 109 -5.67 -17.58 1.25
N SER A 110 -6.62 -18.11 0.47
CA SER A 110 -7.57 -17.29 -0.30
C SER A 110 -8.44 -16.42 0.60
N GLU A 111 -8.81 -16.93 1.78
CA GLU A 111 -9.52 -16.15 2.79
C GLU A 111 -8.65 -15.02 3.33
N VAL A 112 -7.38 -15.27 3.64
CA VAL A 112 -6.43 -14.21 4.06
C VAL A 112 -6.31 -13.14 2.98
N LEU A 113 -6.04 -13.54 1.73
CA LEU A 113 -5.90 -12.58 0.63
C LEU A 113 -7.19 -11.75 0.44
N SER A 114 -8.36 -12.39 0.48
CA SER A 114 -9.64 -11.68 0.40
C SER A 114 -9.88 -10.76 1.60
N LYS A 115 -9.50 -11.20 2.81
CA LYS A 115 -9.70 -10.47 4.07
C LYS A 115 -8.88 -9.18 4.12
N TYR A 116 -7.64 -9.20 3.63
CA TYR A 116 -6.74 -8.03 3.70
C TYR A 116 -6.65 -7.27 2.37
N LEU A 117 -6.44 -7.98 1.26
CA LEU A 117 -6.23 -7.40 -0.07
C LEU A 117 -7.51 -7.37 -0.93
N GLY A 118 -8.58 -8.06 -0.51
CA GLY A 118 -9.81 -8.15 -1.29
C GLY A 118 -9.57 -8.80 -2.65
N SER A 119 -10.01 -8.11 -3.71
CA SER A 119 -9.74 -8.48 -5.12
C SER A 119 -8.68 -7.58 -5.76
N SER A 120 -7.91 -6.85 -4.95
CA SER A 120 -7.00 -5.81 -5.41
C SER A 120 -5.57 -6.34 -5.62
N ILE A 121 -5.43 -7.54 -6.18
CA ILE A 121 -4.14 -8.12 -6.55
C ILE A 121 -4.09 -8.19 -8.08
N ARG A 122 -3.17 -7.46 -8.68
CA ARG A 122 -2.89 -7.51 -10.11
C ARG A 122 -1.62 -8.31 -10.34
N VAL A 123 -1.77 -9.46 -11.00
CA VAL A 123 -0.62 -10.17 -11.53
C VAL A 123 -0.12 -9.42 -12.75
N VAL A 124 1.10 -8.92 -12.69
CA VAL A 124 1.78 -8.32 -13.84
C VAL A 124 2.75 -9.34 -14.40
N ASP A 125 2.68 -9.59 -15.71
CA ASP A 125 3.73 -10.33 -16.40
C ASP A 125 5.01 -9.52 -16.20
N GLY A 126 6.04 -10.14 -15.62
CA GLY A 126 7.32 -9.48 -15.34
C GLY A 126 7.95 -9.06 -16.66
N GLY A 127 7.55 -7.89 -17.15
CA GLY A 127 7.95 -7.36 -18.45
C GLY A 127 9.46 -7.19 -18.49
N GLU A 128 10.03 -7.88 -19.46
CA GLU A 128 11.43 -7.94 -19.91
C GLU A 128 12.29 -6.68 -19.70
#